data_AF-V6S7C7-F1
#
_entry.id   AF-V6S7C7-F1
#
_cell.length_a   1.000
_cell.length_b   1.000
_cell.length_c   1.000
_cell.angle_alpha   90.00
_cell.angle_beta   90.00
_cell.angle_gamma   90.00
#
_symmetry.space_group_name_H-M   'P 1'
#
loop_
_entity.id
_entity.type
_entity.pdbx_description
1 polymer ?
#
loop_
_entity_poly.entity_id
_entity_poly.type
_entity_poly.pdbx_seq_one_letter_code
_entity_poly.pdbx_strand_id
1 'polypeptide(L)'
;MKKIILFLAILSVGLIASCSKDEDSNGSTPDPNPNPTPGNVFKAKVNGDQKNFKVISATQIPSPDPEEDYTSVEIVAEMIGDPTNTFELGFDRESGEVYFVQYVETGTYYQGIPEAPPSENMIFPIALDSGNTAKIMRGTFYGTMQETDSGPGSVTITDGTFEIHF
;
A
#
# COMPACT_ATOMS: atom_id res chain seq x y z
N MET A 1 37.22 -31.66 -41.99
CA MET A 1 36.61 -31.09 -40.77
C MET A 1 36.43 -29.60 -40.94
N LYS A 2 35.19 -29.11 -40.84
CA LYS A 2 34.75 -27.79 -40.32
C LYS A 2 33.33 -27.54 -40.85
N LYS A 3 32.34 -27.66 -39.95
CA LYS A 3 30.95 -27.27 -40.19
C LYS A 3 30.85 -25.79 -39.82
N ILE A 4 30.33 -24.97 -40.73
CA ILE A 4 29.91 -23.59 -40.43
C ILE A 4 28.39 -23.62 -40.45
N ILE A 5 27.81 -23.43 -39.27
CA ILE A 5 26.39 -23.14 -39.06
C ILE A 5 26.33 -21.64 -38.83
N LEU A 6 25.53 -20.91 -39.61
CA LEU A 6 25.01 -19.63 -39.14
C LEU A 6 23.58 -19.43 -39.61
N PHE A 7 22.76 -19.20 -38.59
CA PHE A 7 21.31 -19.05 -38.57
C PHE A 7 20.85 -17.83 -39.37
N LEU A 8 19.77 -18.05 -40.13
CA LEU A 8 19.01 -17.04 -40.86
C LEU A 8 18.00 -16.42 -39.89
N ALA A 9 18.13 -15.12 -39.62
CA ALA A 9 17.16 -14.33 -38.86
C ALA A 9 16.86 -13.06 -39.64
N ILE A 10 15.69 -13.00 -40.28
CA ILE A 10 15.07 -11.73 -40.66
C ILE A 10 13.60 -11.77 -40.30
N LEU A 11 13.33 -10.92 -39.32
CA LEU A 11 12.08 -10.40 -38.79
C LEU A 11 11.21 -9.84 -39.92
N SER A 12 9.97 -10.29 -40.05
CA SER A 12 8.94 -9.59 -40.83
C SER A 12 7.66 -9.49 -40.01
N VAL A 13 7.56 -8.39 -39.26
CA VAL A 13 6.34 -7.98 -38.56
C VAL A 13 5.45 -7.28 -39.58
N GLY A 14 4.39 -7.98 -40.00
CA GLY A 14 3.27 -7.37 -40.71
C GLY A 14 2.34 -6.69 -39.71
N LEU A 15 2.25 -5.37 -39.79
CA LEU A 15 1.21 -4.58 -39.11
C LEU A 15 -0.10 -4.74 -39.88
N ILE A 16 -1.10 -5.39 -39.28
CA ILE A 16 -2.50 -5.26 -39.67
C ILE A 16 -3.17 -4.31 -38.68
N ALA A 17 -3.53 -3.13 -39.18
CA ALA A 17 -4.50 -2.25 -38.54
C ALA A 17 -5.89 -2.89 -38.71
N SER A 18 -6.59 -3.11 -37.60
CA SER A 18 -8.03 -3.33 -37.61
C SER A 18 -8.65 -2.59 -36.42
N CYS A 19 -9.24 -1.45 -36.72
CA CYS A 19 -10.19 -0.79 -35.84
C CYS A 19 -11.56 -1.41 -36.12
N SER A 20 -12.15 -2.08 -35.13
CA SER A 20 -13.58 -2.30 -35.05
C SER A 20 -14.01 -1.79 -33.68
N LYS A 21 -14.80 -0.72 -33.72
CA LYS A 21 -15.69 -0.31 -32.64
C LYS A 21 -16.79 -1.37 -32.59
N ASP A 22 -17.05 -1.89 -31.40
CA ASP A 22 -18.38 -2.35 -31.00
C ASP A 22 -18.62 -1.82 -29.58
N GLU A 23 -19.69 -1.04 -29.46
CA GLU A 23 -20.30 -0.67 -28.19
C GLU A 23 -21.10 -1.88 -27.71
N ASP A 24 -20.78 -2.41 -26.54
CA ASP A 24 -21.71 -3.26 -25.79
C ASP A 24 -21.61 -2.91 -24.31
N SER A 25 -22.63 -2.19 -23.84
CA SER A 25 -22.96 -2.14 -22.42
C SER A 25 -23.44 -3.52 -21.99
N ASN A 26 -22.73 -4.19 -21.08
CA ASN A 26 -23.36 -5.09 -20.12
C ASN A 26 -22.39 -5.47 -18.99
N GLY A 27 -22.74 -5.03 -17.78
CA GLY A 27 -22.49 -5.73 -16.52
C GLY A 27 -21.09 -6.30 -16.33
N SER A 28 -20.09 -5.44 -16.14
CA SER A 28 -18.89 -5.87 -15.44
C SER A 28 -19.29 -6.07 -13.97
N THR A 29 -19.58 -7.32 -13.61
CA THR A 29 -19.40 -7.76 -12.23
C THR A 29 -18.01 -7.28 -11.79
N PRO A 30 -17.88 -6.62 -10.62
CA PRO A 30 -16.56 -6.28 -10.11
C PRO A 30 -15.77 -7.58 -10.03
N ASP A 31 -14.62 -7.63 -10.70
CA ASP A 31 -13.61 -8.63 -10.38
C ASP A 31 -13.38 -8.52 -8.87
N PRO A 32 -13.58 -9.57 -8.07
CA PRO A 32 -13.43 -9.49 -6.62
C PRO A 32 -11.99 -9.18 -6.19
N ASN A 33 -11.05 -9.09 -7.13
CA ASN A 33 -9.66 -8.77 -6.86
C ASN A 33 -9.06 -7.78 -7.88
N PRO A 34 -9.47 -6.48 -7.90
CA PRO A 34 -8.75 -5.47 -8.65
C PRO A 34 -7.26 -5.48 -8.30
N ASN A 35 -6.45 -5.87 -9.27
CA ASN A 35 -4.99 -5.83 -9.19
C ASN A 35 -4.58 -4.38 -8.81
N PRO A 36 -3.74 -4.17 -7.78
CA PRO A 36 -3.34 -2.82 -7.38
C PRO A 36 -2.68 -2.07 -8.54
N THR A 37 -2.75 -0.74 -8.51
CA THR A 37 -2.07 0.15 -9.46
C THR A 37 -0.64 -0.36 -9.68
N PRO A 38 -0.19 -0.64 -10.92
CA PRO A 38 1.09 -1.31 -11.18
C PRO A 38 2.23 -0.60 -10.44
N GLY A 39 2.83 -1.29 -9.46
CA GLY A 39 3.95 -0.78 -8.65
C GLY A 39 3.64 -0.66 -7.15
N ASN A 40 2.44 -0.25 -6.76
CA ASN A 40 2.11 -0.07 -5.34
C ASN A 40 1.48 -1.33 -4.76
N VAL A 41 1.98 -1.77 -3.61
CA VAL A 41 1.46 -2.91 -2.84
C VAL A 41 1.14 -2.41 -1.45
N PHE A 42 -0.06 -2.71 -0.95
CA PHE A 42 -0.41 -2.54 0.45
C PHE A 42 -1.32 -3.69 0.88
N LYS A 43 -0.85 -4.52 1.81
CA LYS A 43 -1.52 -5.77 2.20
C LYS A 43 -1.39 -5.97 3.69
N ALA A 44 -2.43 -6.49 4.34
CA ALA A 44 -2.41 -6.76 5.77
C ALA A 44 -3.25 -8.00 6.12
N LYS A 45 -2.78 -8.81 7.07
CA LYS A 45 -3.61 -9.81 7.76
C LYS A 45 -4.34 -9.17 8.93
N VAL A 46 -5.60 -8.80 8.71
CA VAL A 46 -6.49 -8.14 9.67
C VAL A 46 -7.28 -9.22 10.40
N ASN A 47 -7.05 -9.38 11.70
CA ASN A 47 -7.66 -10.44 12.53
C ASN A 47 -7.47 -11.86 11.97
N GLY A 48 -6.39 -12.08 11.22
CA GLY A 48 -6.05 -13.36 10.57
C GLY A 48 -6.45 -13.45 9.09
N ASP A 49 -7.34 -12.57 8.62
CA ASP A 49 -7.80 -12.56 7.23
C ASP A 49 -6.90 -11.68 6.36
N GLN A 50 -6.41 -12.24 5.25
CA GLN A 50 -5.61 -11.47 4.30
C GLN A 50 -6.49 -10.47 3.55
N LYS A 51 -6.21 -9.19 3.76
CA LYS A 51 -6.82 -8.07 3.03
C LYS A 51 -5.78 -7.45 2.09
N ASN A 52 -6.23 -7.07 0.90
CA ASN A 52 -5.43 -6.35 -0.09
C ASN A 52 -6.02 -4.95 -0.25
N PHE A 53 -5.16 -3.95 -0.33
CA PHE A 53 -5.56 -2.57 -0.44
C PHE A 53 -4.95 -1.95 -1.69
N LYS A 54 -5.72 -1.05 -2.30
CA LYS A 54 -5.26 -0.16 -3.36
C LYS A 54 -4.85 1.15 -2.70
N VAL A 55 -3.59 1.53 -2.87
CA VAL A 55 -3.10 2.84 -2.42
C VAL A 55 -3.75 3.93 -3.28
N ILE A 56 -4.44 4.86 -2.63
CA ILE A 56 -5.10 6.01 -3.28
C ILE A 56 -4.30 7.30 -3.11
N SER A 57 -3.54 7.42 -2.04
CA SER A 57 -2.60 8.52 -1.80
C SER A 57 -1.35 8.01 -1.10
N ALA A 58 -0.19 8.53 -1.50
CA ALA A 58 1.07 8.37 -0.80
C ALA A 58 1.89 9.65 -0.95
N THR A 59 2.14 10.34 0.15
CA THR A 59 2.79 11.66 0.14
C THR A 59 4.01 11.68 1.05
N GLN A 60 5.07 12.37 0.60
CA GLN A 60 6.23 12.72 1.41
C GLN A 60 6.09 14.17 1.84
N ILE A 61 6.18 14.42 3.14
CA ILE A 61 6.00 15.73 3.75
C ILE A 61 7.30 16.07 4.50
N PRO A 62 8.15 16.96 3.96
CA PRO A 62 9.34 17.42 4.68
C PRO A 62 8.95 18.10 6.00
N SER A 63 9.81 18.01 7.03
CA SER A 63 9.59 18.77 8.26
C SER A 63 9.42 20.27 7.96
N PRO A 64 8.44 20.95 8.59
CA PRO A 64 8.31 22.40 8.48
C PRO A 64 9.44 23.15 9.21
N ASP A 65 10.14 22.50 10.15
CA ASP A 65 11.29 23.06 10.84
C ASP A 65 12.57 22.79 10.02
N PRO A 66 13.26 23.83 9.51
CA PRO A 66 14.49 23.66 8.74
C PRO A 66 15.67 23.11 9.56
N GLU A 67 15.59 23.08 10.89
CA GLU A 67 16.58 22.46 11.76
C GLU A 67 16.37 20.95 11.95
N GLU A 68 15.19 20.43 11.56
CA GLU A 68 14.85 19.01 11.62
C GLU A 68 14.98 18.38 10.23
N ASP A 69 15.83 17.36 10.12
CA ASP A 69 16.06 16.62 8.87
C ASP A 69 15.29 15.29 8.90
N TYR A 70 13.96 15.39 8.89
CA TYR A 70 13.07 14.22 8.75
C TYR A 70 11.98 14.46 7.71
N THR A 71 11.49 13.37 7.13
CA THR A 71 10.40 13.38 6.15
C THR A 71 9.28 12.45 6.59
N SER A 72 8.09 12.99 6.82
CA SER A 72 6.92 12.16 7.09
C SER A 72 6.40 11.50 5.81
N VAL A 73 5.88 10.29 5.94
CA VAL A 73 5.15 9.57 4.90
C VAL A 73 3.74 9.28 5.36
N GLU A 74 2.78 9.65 4.53
CA GLU A 74 1.37 9.36 4.73
C GLU A 74 0.86 8.48 3.59
N ILE A 75 0.36 7.31 3.93
CA ILE A 75 -0.25 6.35 3.00
C ILE A 75 -1.72 6.26 3.33
N VAL A 76 -2.57 6.43 2.31
CA VAL A 76 -4.02 6.16 2.39
C VAL A 76 -4.35 5.08 1.37
N ALA A 77 -5.01 4.02 1.81
CA ALA A 77 -5.36 2.89 0.98
C ALA A 77 -6.81 2.43 1.21
N GLU A 78 -7.47 1.99 0.15
CA GLU A 78 -8.84 1.44 0.17
C GLU A 78 -8.79 -0.06 -0.05
N MET A 79 -9.63 -0.82 0.65
CA MET A 79 -9.68 -2.27 0.44
C MET A 79 -10.21 -2.59 -0.96
N ILE A 80 -9.49 -3.46 -1.64
CA ILE A 80 -9.85 -3.99 -2.95
C ILE A 80 -11.18 -4.75 -2.82
N GLY A 81 -12.17 -4.34 -3.63
CA GLY A 81 -13.51 -4.96 -3.66
C GLY A 81 -14.53 -4.34 -2.69
N ASP A 82 -14.10 -3.57 -1.69
CA ASP A 82 -14.99 -2.83 -0.79
C ASP A 82 -14.27 -1.58 -0.23
N PRO A 83 -14.36 -0.43 -0.94
CA PRO A 83 -13.63 0.78 -0.60
C PRO A 83 -14.17 1.50 0.65
N THR A 84 -15.25 0.99 1.27
CA THR A 84 -15.72 1.52 2.56
C THR A 84 -14.78 1.15 3.71
N ASN A 85 -13.88 0.18 3.49
CA ASN A 85 -12.82 -0.15 4.43
C ASN A 85 -11.51 0.49 3.99
N THR A 86 -10.94 1.33 4.83
CA THR A 86 -9.72 2.09 4.54
C THR A 86 -8.61 1.78 5.53
N PHE A 87 -7.37 2.01 5.11
CA PHE A 87 -6.19 1.94 5.96
C PHE A 87 -5.36 3.20 5.75
N GLU A 88 -5.00 3.85 6.84
CA GLU A 88 -4.19 5.05 6.86
C GLU A 88 -2.96 4.80 7.75
N LEU A 89 -1.78 5.17 7.24
CA LEU A 89 -0.51 4.96 7.92
C LEU A 89 0.37 6.21 7.75
N GLY A 90 0.67 6.87 8.86
CA GLY A 90 1.55 8.02 8.97
C GLY A 90 2.78 7.67 9.79
N PHE A 91 3.96 7.81 9.21
CA PHE A 91 5.22 7.47 9.88
C PHE A 91 6.38 8.32 9.38
N ASP A 92 7.41 8.43 10.22
CA ASP A 92 8.68 9.02 9.84
C ASP A 92 9.45 8.10 8.87
N ARG A 93 9.88 8.66 7.74
CA ARG A 93 10.53 7.92 6.66
C ARG A 93 11.84 7.28 7.08
N GLU A 94 12.62 7.97 7.90
CA GLU A 94 13.98 7.59 8.23
C GLU A 94 14.00 6.54 9.36
N SER A 95 13.17 6.72 10.38
CA SER A 95 13.11 5.87 11.57
C SER A 95 12.04 4.78 11.50
N GLY A 96 10.98 4.97 10.72
CA GLY A 96 9.79 4.12 10.75
C GLY A 96 8.88 4.39 11.96
N GLU A 97 9.12 5.47 12.71
CA GLU A 97 8.31 5.84 13.86
C GLU A 97 6.89 6.24 13.43
N VAL A 98 5.88 5.53 13.94
CA VAL A 98 4.48 5.75 13.58
C VAL A 98 3.87 6.81 14.49
N TYR A 99 3.42 7.91 13.89
CA TYR A 99 2.66 8.97 14.58
C TYR A 99 1.14 8.85 14.33
N PHE A 100 0.72 8.13 13.28
CA PHE A 100 -0.69 7.89 13.00
C PHE A 100 -0.91 6.53 12.34
N VAL A 101 -1.90 5.79 12.81
CA VAL A 101 -2.40 4.60 12.13
C VAL A 101 -3.88 4.44 12.39
N GLN A 102 -4.64 4.20 11.33
CA GLN A 102 -6.07 3.98 11.39
C GLN A 102 -6.50 2.91 10.40
N TYR A 103 -7.44 2.08 10.82
CA TYR A 103 -8.18 1.18 9.96
C TYR A 103 -9.68 1.42 10.15
N VAL A 104 -10.40 1.61 9.06
CA VAL A 104 -11.87 1.76 9.08
C VAL A 104 -12.48 0.49 8.54
N GLU A 105 -13.41 -0.10 9.30
CA GLU A 105 -14.20 -1.25 8.86
C GLU A 105 -15.68 -0.92 8.88
N THR A 106 -16.30 -0.79 7.71
CA THR A 106 -17.75 -0.49 7.57
C THR A 106 -18.19 0.73 8.42
N GLY A 107 -17.35 1.76 8.48
CA GLY A 107 -17.61 2.99 9.25
C GLY A 107 -17.24 2.93 10.74
N THR A 108 -16.72 1.81 11.24
CA THR A 108 -16.09 1.72 12.57
C THR A 108 -14.61 2.06 12.47
N TYR A 109 -14.15 3.00 13.29
CA TYR A 109 -12.78 3.49 13.29
C TYR A 109 -11.94 2.77 14.35
N TYR A 110 -10.82 2.19 13.93
CA TYR A 110 -9.81 1.61 14.81
C TYR A 110 -8.52 2.41 14.67
N GLN A 111 -7.95 2.89 15.78
CA GLN A 111 -6.72 3.67 15.77
C GLN A 111 -5.62 3.03 16.62
N GLY A 112 -4.37 3.35 16.30
CA GLY A 112 -3.20 2.93 17.07
C GLY A 112 -3.29 3.34 18.53
N ILE A 113 -2.70 2.53 19.41
CA ILE A 113 -2.59 2.85 20.84
C ILE A 113 -1.33 3.70 21.02
N PRO A 114 -1.40 4.88 21.66
CA PRO A 114 -0.20 5.66 21.95
C PRO A 114 0.71 4.91 22.95
N GLU A 115 2.03 5.03 22.78
CA GLU A 115 3.03 4.35 23.64
C GLU A 115 2.88 4.74 25.11
N ALA A 116 2.74 6.04 25.37
CA ALA A 116 2.43 6.58 26.69
C ALA A 116 1.86 8.01 26.53
N PRO A 117 0.79 8.40 27.22
CA PRO A 117 0.36 9.80 27.22
C PRO A 117 1.44 10.71 27.83
N PRO A 118 1.74 11.90 27.26
CA PRO A 118 1.07 12.57 26.13
C PRO A 118 1.76 12.36 24.77
N SER A 119 2.46 11.25 24.55
CA SER A 119 3.15 10.94 23.28
C SER A 119 2.20 10.89 22.09
N GLU A 120 2.69 11.33 20.94
CA GLU A 120 2.05 11.15 19.63
C GLU A 120 2.45 9.81 18.98
N ASN A 121 3.44 9.10 19.53
CA ASN A 121 3.95 7.85 18.97
C ASN A 121 3.03 6.68 19.31
N MET A 122 2.81 5.83 18.32
CA MET A 122 1.92 4.67 18.41
C MET A 122 2.69 3.37 18.63
N ILE A 123 2.11 2.44 19.40
CA ILE A 123 2.57 1.05 19.54
C ILE A 123 2.17 0.27 18.27
N PHE A 124 2.80 0.63 17.15
CA PHE A 124 2.56 0.03 15.85
C PHE A 124 3.87 -0.05 15.06
N PRO A 125 4.73 -1.03 15.34
CA PRO A 125 6.07 -1.08 14.75
C PRO A 125 6.06 -1.21 13.23
N ILE A 126 6.90 -0.41 12.57
CA ILE A 126 7.26 -0.58 11.15
C ILE A 126 8.72 -1.02 11.09
N ALA A 127 9.00 -2.00 10.23
CA ALA A 127 10.37 -2.35 9.83
C ALA A 127 10.56 -1.95 8.36
N LEU A 128 11.45 -1.00 8.12
CA LEU A 128 11.77 -0.50 6.78
C LEU A 128 12.84 -1.36 6.10
N ASP A 129 12.70 -1.58 4.80
CA ASP A 129 13.70 -2.30 3.99
C ASP A 129 14.94 -1.42 3.78
N SER A 130 16.12 -2.03 3.91
CA SER A 130 17.43 -1.46 3.54
C SER A 130 17.52 -0.97 2.09
N GLY A 131 16.67 -1.47 1.18
CA GLY A 131 16.61 -1.08 -0.23
C GLY A 131 15.80 0.18 -0.52
N ASN A 132 15.32 0.89 0.49
CA ASN A 132 14.52 2.10 0.31
C ASN A 132 15.31 3.24 -0.37
N THR A 133 14.65 3.95 -1.26
CA THR A 133 15.20 5.09 -2.01
C THR A 133 14.20 6.24 -2.03
N ALA A 134 14.61 7.45 -2.41
CA ALA A 134 13.71 8.61 -2.51
C ALA A 134 12.42 8.33 -3.30
N LYS A 135 12.43 7.39 -4.25
CA LYS A 135 11.30 7.04 -5.12
C LYS A 135 10.55 5.78 -4.72
N ILE A 136 11.14 4.91 -3.92
CA ILE A 136 10.57 3.60 -3.58
C ILE A 136 10.74 3.37 -2.10
N MET A 137 9.65 3.05 -1.41
CA MET A 137 9.67 2.66 -0.01
C MET A 137 8.96 1.34 0.21
N ARG A 138 9.59 0.48 1.00
CA ARG A 138 9.14 -0.86 1.35
C ARG A 138 9.28 -1.05 2.85
N GLY A 139 8.36 -1.82 3.40
CA GLY A 139 8.41 -2.19 4.79
C GLY A 139 7.35 -3.20 5.17
N THR A 140 7.45 -3.64 6.42
CA THR A 140 6.46 -4.49 7.07
C THR A 140 5.94 -3.81 8.33
N PHE A 141 4.71 -4.09 8.72
CA PHE A 141 4.09 -3.53 9.91
C PHE A 141 3.20 -4.53 10.62
N TYR A 142 3.03 -4.36 11.92
CA TYR A 142 2.14 -5.15 12.75
C TYR A 142 1.71 -4.35 13.98
N GLY A 143 0.64 -4.76 14.63
CA GLY A 143 0.19 -4.12 15.85
C GLY A 143 -1.31 -4.29 16.09
N THR A 144 -1.78 -3.69 17.17
CA THR A 144 -3.20 -3.70 17.54
C THR A 144 -3.73 -2.27 17.57
N MET A 145 -4.90 -2.09 16.98
CA MET A 145 -5.67 -0.85 17.00
C MET A 145 -6.94 -1.05 17.84
N GLN A 146 -7.38 0.01 18.50
CA GLN A 146 -8.58 0.03 19.35
C GLN A 146 -9.65 0.89 18.71
N GLU A 147 -10.91 0.51 18.89
CA GLU A 147 -12.06 1.27 18.45
C GLU A 147 -12.13 2.63 19.15
N THR A 148 -12.34 3.73 18.41
CA THR A 148 -12.32 5.09 18.97
C THR A 148 -13.64 5.52 19.59
N ASP A 149 -14.78 5.02 19.07
CA ASP A 149 -16.12 5.49 19.41
C ASP A 149 -16.74 4.74 20.61
N SER A 150 -15.92 4.42 21.61
CA SER A 150 -16.31 3.79 22.90
C SER A 150 -16.69 2.31 22.87
N GLY A 151 -16.53 1.62 21.74
CA GLY A 151 -16.67 0.17 21.70
C GLY A 151 -15.42 -0.56 22.23
N PRO A 152 -15.55 -1.78 22.78
CA PRO A 152 -14.41 -2.59 23.21
C PRO A 152 -13.73 -3.31 22.02
N GLY A 153 -14.05 -2.92 20.78
CA GLY A 153 -13.54 -3.54 19.58
C GLY A 153 -12.03 -3.32 19.43
N SER A 154 -11.34 -4.34 18.93
CA SER A 154 -9.95 -4.22 18.53
C SER A 154 -9.72 -4.93 17.22
N VAL A 155 -8.73 -4.42 16.48
CA VAL A 155 -8.23 -5.04 15.26
C VAL A 155 -6.75 -5.31 15.43
N THR A 156 -6.32 -6.52 15.11
CA THR A 156 -4.92 -6.91 15.14
C THR A 156 -4.40 -7.15 13.73
N ILE A 157 -3.30 -6.49 13.41
CA ILE A 157 -2.51 -6.71 12.20
C ILE A 157 -1.34 -7.61 12.56
N THR A 158 -1.32 -8.81 11.99
CA THR A 158 -0.25 -9.80 12.27
C THR A 158 0.82 -9.86 11.19
N ASP A 159 0.52 -9.37 9.98
CA ASP A 159 1.40 -9.44 8.82
C ASP A 159 0.98 -8.36 7.82
N GLY A 160 1.54 -7.15 7.98
CA GLY A 160 1.37 -6.01 7.10
C GLY A 160 2.60 -5.82 6.22
N THR A 161 2.40 -5.52 4.95
CA THR A 161 3.48 -5.23 3.98
C THR A 161 3.07 -4.07 3.09
N PHE A 162 4.05 -3.22 2.75
CA PHE A 162 3.86 -2.19 1.73
C PHE A 162 5.07 -2.06 0.79
N GLU A 163 4.79 -1.66 -0.44
CA GLU A 163 5.74 -1.14 -1.42
C GLU A 163 5.07 0.06 -2.09
N ILE A 164 5.67 1.24 -1.97
CA ILE A 164 5.13 2.51 -2.45
C ILE A 164 6.14 3.14 -3.39
N HIS A 165 5.67 3.51 -4.58
CA HIS A 165 6.41 4.29 -5.57
C HIS A 165 5.87 5.72 -5.54
N PHE A 166 6.75 6.69 -5.34
CA PHE A 166 6.47 8.13 -5.28
C PHE A 166 6.78 8.83 -6.60
#